data_AF-A0A348W902-F1
#
_entry.id   AF-A0A348W902-F1
#
_cell.length_a   1.000
_cell.length_b   1.000
_cell.length_c   1.000
_cell.angle_alpha   90.00
_cell.angle_beta   90.00
_cell.angle_gamma   90.00
#
_symmetry.space_group_name_H-M   'P 1'
#
loop_
_entity.id
_entity.type
_entity.pdbx_description
1 polymer ?
#
loop_
_entity_poly.entity_id
_entity_poly.type
_entity_poly.pdbx_seq_one_letter_code
_entity_poly.pdbx_strand_id
1 'polypeptide(L)'
;MIVYGWVTDTSILACFLATLGPGLLIMFNFSVVNIFMSRKFDLKLDEKPNFGEFAGEVGRRGVYAMPALFMPVIILGGIYGGIMTPTEAAAISVIYAIPVGFF
;
A
#
# COMPACT_ATOMS: atom_id res chain seq x y z
N MET A 1 -6.78 -0.87 -16.74
CA MET A 1 -6.19 -2.21 -16.97
C MET A 1 -7.26 -3.30 -17.11
N ILE A 2 -8.36 -3.31 -16.35
CA ILE A 2 -9.43 -4.33 -16.52
C ILE A 2 -10.06 -4.28 -17.93
N VAL A 3 -10.46 -3.09 -18.39
CA VAL A 3 -11.02 -2.92 -19.76
C VAL A 3 -10.00 -3.31 -20.83
N TYR A 4 -8.73 -2.96 -20.65
CA TYR A 4 -7.65 -3.38 -21.55
C TYR A 4 -7.54 -4.90 -21.61
N GLY A 5 -7.36 -5.57 -20.46
CA GLY A 5 -7.22 -7.03 -20.40
C GLY A 5 -8.44 -7.77 -20.98
N TRP A 6 -9.64 -7.20 -20.85
CA TRP A 6 -10.85 -7.72 -21.47
C TRP A 6 -10.86 -7.56 -22.99
N VAL A 7 -10.51 -6.38 -23.50
CA VAL A 7 -10.50 -6.11 -24.96
C VAL A 7 -9.38 -6.87 -25.67
N THR A 8 -8.24 -7.09 -25.01
CA THR A 8 -7.04 -7.72 -25.59
C THR A 8 -6.87 -9.18 -25.19
N ASP A 9 -7.87 -9.80 -24.57
CA ASP A 9 -7.83 -11.18 -24.02
C ASP A 9 -6.56 -11.47 -23.20
N THR A 10 -6.01 -10.44 -22.56
CA THR A 10 -4.78 -10.53 -21.78
C THR A 10 -5.14 -10.78 -20.33
N SER A 11 -4.38 -11.64 -19.65
CA SER A 11 -4.61 -11.94 -18.23
C SER A 11 -4.64 -10.67 -17.38
N ILE A 12 -5.80 -10.38 -16.79
CA ILE A 12 -6.00 -9.23 -15.89
C ILE A 12 -5.04 -9.31 -14.69
N LEU A 13 -4.80 -10.53 -14.22
CA LEU A 13 -3.90 -10.82 -13.10
C LEU A 13 -2.44 -10.50 -13.46
N ALA A 14 -2.00 -10.83 -14.68
CA ALA A 14 -0.69 -10.43 -15.17
C ALA A 14 -0.59 -8.91 -15.36
N CYS A 15 -1.64 -8.25 -15.87
CA CYS A 15 -1.68 -6.79 -15.98
C CYS A 15 -1.58 -6.10 -14.62
N PHE A 16 -2.17 -6.67 -13.56
CA PHE A 16 -2.03 -6.16 -12.19
C PHE A 16 -0.59 -6.32 -11.68
N LEU A 17 -0.01 -7.51 -11.82
CA LEU A 17 1.36 -7.78 -11.39
C LEU A 17 2.39 -6.90 -12.11
N ALA A 18 2.15 -6.59 -13.39
CA ALA A 18 3.01 -5.73 -14.19
C ALA A 18 3.18 -4.32 -13.60
N THR A 19 2.23 -3.84 -12.79
CA THR A 19 2.33 -2.53 -12.13
C THR A 19 3.28 -2.50 -10.94
N LEU A 20 3.61 -3.67 -10.36
CA LEU A 20 4.47 -3.77 -9.18
C LEU A 20 5.87 -3.19 -9.46
N GLY A 21 6.47 -3.55 -10.58
CA GLY A 21 7.80 -3.08 -10.98
C GLY A 21 7.89 -1.55 -11.09
N PRO A 22 7.07 -0.91 -11.93
CA PRO A 22 6.99 0.55 -12.01
C PRO A 22 6.66 1.22 -10.67
N GLY A 23 5.76 0.62 -9.87
CA GLY A 23 5.40 1.14 -8.55
C GLY A 23 6.57 1.17 -7.57
N LEU A 24 7.33 0.07 -7.49
CA LEU A 24 8.53 -0.01 -6.65
C LEU A 24 9.63 0.95 -7.12
N LEU A 25 9.79 1.10 -8.43
CA LEU A 25 10.77 2.03 -9.00
C LEU A 25 10.44 3.48 -8.63
N ILE A 26 9.17 3.87 -8.75
CA ILE A 26 8.69 5.20 -8.35
C ILE A 26 8.83 5.42 -6.85
N MET A 27 8.42 4.43 -6.03
CA MET A 27 8.57 4.48 -4.56
C MET A 27 10.03 4.71 -4.15
N PHE A 28 10.95 3.96 -4.77
CA PHE A 28 12.38 4.10 -4.51
C PHE A 28 12.88 5.48 -4.91
N ASN A 29 12.55 5.94 -6.12
CA ASN A 29 12.99 7.24 -6.62
C ASN A 29 12.49 8.39 -5.74
N PHE A 30 11.21 8.39 -5.35
CA PHE A 30 10.66 9.39 -4.44
C PHE A 30 11.30 9.34 -3.06
N SER A 31 11.54 8.15 -2.51
CA SER A 31 12.24 7.99 -1.22
C SER A 31 13.64 8.61 -1.27
N VAL A 32 14.39 8.32 -2.33
CA VAL A 32 15.73 8.86 -2.56
C VAL A 32 15.71 10.38 -2.68
N VAL A 33 14.87 10.92 -3.58
CA VAL A 33 14.73 12.37 -3.77
C VAL A 33 14.33 13.06 -2.47
N ASN A 34 13.38 12.48 -1.72
CA ASN A 34 12.94 13.04 -0.44
C ASN A 34 14.09 13.09 0.59
N ILE A 35 14.88 12.02 0.73
CA ILE A 35 16.02 11.99 1.66
C ILE A 35 17.07 13.06 1.33
N PHE A 36 17.32 13.33 0.05
CA PHE A 36 18.30 14.34 -0.36
C PHE A 36 17.76 15.76 -0.32
N MET A 37 16.51 15.96 -0.73
CA MET A 37 15.91 17.29 -0.87
C MET A 37 15.43 17.84 0.48
N SER A 38 14.89 16.99 1.37
CA SER A 38 14.47 17.37 2.72
C SER A 38 15.59 18.05 3.52
N ARG A 39 16.85 17.64 3.31
CA ARG A 39 18.04 18.22 3.96
C ARG A 39 18.35 19.65 3.53
N LYS A 40 17.75 20.14 2.44
CA LYS A 40 17.96 21.51 1.92
C LYS A 40 16.91 22.49 2.43
N PHE A 41 15.89 22.02 3.13
CA PHE A 41 14.83 22.86 3.69
C PHE A 41 15.06 23.08 5.19
N ASP A 42 14.62 24.23 5.68
CA ASP A 42 14.59 24.52 7.11
C ASP A 42 13.38 23.80 7.75
N LEU A 43 13.60 22.55 8.16
CA LEU A 43 12.57 21.70 8.75
C LEU A 43 12.57 21.85 10.27
N LYS A 44 11.41 22.18 10.84
CA LYS A 44 11.18 22.03 12.28
C LYS A 44 11.04 20.54 12.59
N LEU A 45 12.04 19.97 13.26
CA LEU A 45 12.07 18.58 13.67
C LEU A 45 11.54 18.46 15.10
N ASP A 46 10.72 17.45 15.36
CA ASP A 46 10.38 17.06 16.73
C ASP A 46 11.61 16.50 17.45
N GLU A 47 11.58 16.51 18.79
CA GLU A 47 12.65 15.92 19.59
C GLU A 47 12.83 14.44 19.27
N LYS A 48 14.09 13.99 19.18
CA LYS A 48 14.41 12.59 18.93
C LYS A 48 13.87 11.74 20.09
N PRO A 49 12.95 10.79 19.83
CA PRO A 49 12.43 9.94 20.90
C PRO A 49 13.54 9.06 21.47
N ASN A 50 13.43 8.73 22.76
CA ASN A 50 14.30 7.74 23.39
C ASN A 50 14.05 6.36 22.73
N PHE A 51 15.09 5.53 22.59
CA PHE A 51 15.03 4.27 21.83
C PHE A 51 13.93 3.31 22.38
N GLY A 52 13.68 3.33 23.69
CA GLY A 52 12.60 2.56 24.33
C GLY A 52 11.19 3.09 24.03
N GLU A 53 11.02 4.42 23.99
CA GLU A 53 9.75 5.07 23.63
C GLU A 53 9.45 4.91 22.14
N PHE A 54 10.48 5.03 21.29
CA PHE A 54 10.38 4.81 19.86
C PHE A 54 9.88 3.40 19.53
N ALA A 55 10.46 2.36 20.14
CA ALA A 55 10.04 0.98 19.90
C ALA A 55 8.60 0.71 20.37
N GLY A 56 8.22 1.23 21.54
CA GLY A 56 6.85 1.12 22.05
C GLY A 56 5.84 1.85 21.18
N GLU A 57 6.21 3.04 20.69
CA GLU A 57 5.34 3.85 19.85
C GLU A 57 5.20 3.29 18.42
N VAL A 58 6.29 2.81 17.81
CA VAL A 58 6.23 2.10 16.53
C VAL A 58 5.37 0.84 16.63
N GLY A 59 5.53 0.06 17.71
CA GLY A 59 4.69 -1.12 17.94
C GLY A 59 3.21 -0.77 18.05
N ARG A 60 2.87 0.23 18.87
CA ARG A 60 1.49 0.70 19.03
C ARG A 60 0.92 1.21 17.71
N ARG A 61 1.61 2.12 17.03
CA ARG A 61 1.17 2.69 15.74
C ARG A 61 1.07 1.62 14.65
N GLY A 62 1.98 0.66 14.65
CA GLY A 62 1.93 -0.50 13.76
C GLY A 62 0.65 -1.31 13.94
N VAL A 63 0.27 -1.61 15.19
CA VAL A 63 -0.99 -2.32 15.50
C VAL A 63 -2.21 -1.53 15.03
N TYR A 64 -2.24 -0.21 15.25
CA TYR A 64 -3.33 0.63 14.74
C TYR A 64 -3.38 0.67 13.20
N ALA A 65 -2.24 0.58 12.52
CA ALA A 65 -2.17 0.55 11.06
C ALA A 65 -2.47 -0.84 10.46
N MET A 66 -2.54 -1.91 11.26
CA MET A 66 -2.74 -3.28 10.78
C MET A 66 -3.98 -3.43 9.88
N PRO A 67 -5.17 -2.90 10.22
CA PRO A 67 -6.33 -3.01 9.36
C PRO A 67 -6.09 -2.42 7.97
N ALA A 68 -5.47 -1.24 7.89
CA ALA A 68 -5.12 -0.64 6.60
C ALA A 68 -4.12 -1.51 5.80
N LEU A 69 -3.14 -2.11 6.47
CA LEU A 69 -2.15 -2.99 5.85
C LEU A 69 -2.72 -4.35 5.40
N PHE A 70 -3.87 -4.77 5.93
CA PHE A 70 -4.54 -5.99 5.47
C PHE A 70 -5.24 -5.83 4.12
N MET A 71 -5.53 -4.61 3.67
CA MET A 71 -6.25 -4.38 2.41
C MET A 71 -5.51 -4.95 1.19
N PRO A 72 -4.19 -4.71 0.97
CA PRO A 72 -3.43 -5.38 -0.08
C PRO A 72 -3.47 -6.91 0.01
N VAL A 73 -3.49 -7.46 1.24
CA VAL A 73 -3.55 -8.92 1.44
C VAL A 73 -4.91 -9.47 1.03
N ILE A 74 -6.01 -8.76 1.34
CA ILE A 74 -7.37 -9.14 0.91
C ILE A 74 -7.46 -9.12 -0.62
N ILE A 75 -6.97 -8.05 -1.26
CA ILE A 75 -7.01 -7.90 -2.73
C ILE A 75 -6.14 -8.96 -3.41
N LEU A 76 -4.85 -8.97 -3.08
CA LEU A 76 -3.88 -9.83 -3.76
C LEU A 76 -4.09 -11.30 -3.37
N GLY A 77 -4.32 -11.59 -2.10
CA GLY A 77 -4.60 -12.94 -1.61
C GLY A 77 -5.90 -13.50 -2.19
N GLY A 78 -6.95 -12.68 -2.29
CA GLY A 78 -8.22 -13.09 -2.91
C GLY A 78 -8.07 -13.41 -4.39
N ILE A 79 -7.37 -12.56 -5.13
CA ILE A 79 -7.18 -12.69 -6.59
C ILE A 79 -6.20 -13.83 -6.92
N TYR A 80 -4.99 -13.81 -6.36
CA TYR A 80 -3.96 -14.83 -6.66
C TYR A 80 -4.27 -16.18 -6.01
N GLY A 81 -5.00 -16.22 -4.90
CA GLY A 81 -5.47 -17.44 -4.28
C GLY A 81 -6.65 -18.11 -5.01
N GLY A 82 -7.19 -17.48 -6.06
CA GLY A 82 -8.33 -18.01 -6.82
C GLY A 82 -9.66 -18.00 -6.05
N ILE A 83 -9.73 -17.27 -4.93
CA ILE A 83 -10.93 -17.20 -4.09
C ILE A 83 -11.96 -16.27 -4.72
N MET A 84 -11.52 -15.19 -5.36
CA MET A 84 -12.38 -14.16 -5.94
C MET A 84 -11.78 -13.58 -7.23
N THR A 85 -12.65 -13.10 -8.11
CA THR A 85 -12.25 -12.38 -9.32
C THR A 85 -11.78 -10.95 -8.99
N PRO A 86 -11.03 -10.29 -9.89
CA PRO A 86 -10.59 -8.90 -9.67
C PRO A 86 -11.74 -7.92 -9.41
N THR A 87 -12.90 -8.15 -10.01
CA THR A 87 -14.11 -7.33 -9.81
C THR A 87 -14.75 -7.54 -8.44
N GLU A 88 -14.82 -8.78 -7.96
CA GLU A 88 -15.32 -9.10 -6.61
C GLU A 88 -14.36 -8.57 -5.54
N ALA A 89 -13.05 -8.72 -5.76
CA ALA A 89 -12.02 -8.19 -4.88
C ALA A 89 -12.14 -6.66 -4.72
N ALA A 90 -12.40 -5.94 -5.81
CA ALA A 90 -12.63 -4.50 -5.77
C ALA A 90 -13.87 -4.15 -4.92
N ALA A 91 -14.99 -4.84 -5.10
CA ALA A 91 -16.21 -4.61 -4.34
C ALA A 91 -16.00 -4.86 -2.83
N ILE A 92 -15.37 -5.98 -2.45
CA ILE A 92 -15.07 -6.31 -1.05
C ILE A 92 -14.10 -5.28 -0.46
N SER A 93 -13.10 -4.83 -1.22
CA SER A 93 -12.13 -3.84 -0.75
C SER A 93 -12.77 -2.49 -0.43
N VAL A 94 -13.77 -2.06 -1.21
CA VAL A 94 -14.54 -0.84 -0.91
C VAL A 94 -15.30 -1.01 0.40
N ILE A 95 -16.00 -2.14 0.59
CA ILE A 95 -16.73 -2.43 1.82
C ILE A 95 -15.77 -2.46 3.03
N TYR A 96 -14.59 -3.05 2.86
CA TYR A 96 -13.54 -3.11 3.89
C TYR A 96 -12.92 -1.73 4.19
N ALA A 97 -12.73 -0.89 3.16
CA ALA A 97 -12.14 0.43 3.30
C ALA A 97 -12.98 1.39 4.14
N ILE A 98 -14.32 1.23 4.14
CA ILE A 98 -15.23 2.10 4.90
C ILE A 98 -14.89 2.10 6.40
N PRO A 99 -15.01 0.98 7.14
CA PRO A 99 -14.69 0.98 8.57
C PRO A 99 -13.22 1.34 8.83
N VAL A 100 -12.29 0.86 8.01
CA VAL A 100 -10.85 1.15 8.16
C VAL A 100 -10.51 2.63 7.92
N GLY A 101 -11.30 3.34 7.11
CA GLY A 101 -11.11 4.77 6.88
C GLY A 101 -11.70 5.65 7.99
N PHE A 102 -12.66 5.12 8.75
CA PHE A 102 -13.33 5.84 9.85
C PHE A 102 -12.70 5.60 11.23
N PHE A 103 -11.98 4.49 11.42
CA PHE A 103 -11.40 4.05 12.70
C PHE A 103 -9.90 3.83 12.59
#